data_AF-A0A535J0Z0-F1
#
_entry.id   AF-A0A535J0Z0-F1
#
_cell.length_a   1.000
_cell.length_b   1.000
_cell.length_c   1.000
_cell.angle_alpha   90.00
_cell.angle_beta   90.00
_cell.angle_gamma   90.00
#
_symmetry.space_group_name_H-M   'P 1'
#
loop_
_entity.id
_entity.type
_entity.pdbx_description
1 polymer ?
#
loop_
_entity_poly.entity_id
_entity_poly.type
_entity_poly.pdbx_seq_one_letter_code
_entity_poly.pdbx_strand_id
1 'polypeptide(L)' 'MFGHCPKCRASVEPKNGKYGVFLSCVRYPDCDGALNLAA' A
#
# COMPACT_ATOMS: atom_id res chain seq x y z
N MET A 1 7.50 11.31 -5.34
CA MET A 1 7.70 10.82 -3.95
C MET A 1 6.47 10.02 -3.56
N PHE A 2 6.34 8.80 -4.09
CA PHE A 2 5.19 7.91 -3.92
C PHE A 2 5.71 6.59 -3.33
N GLY A 3 5.80 6.53 -2.00
CA GLY A 3 6.28 5.35 -1.26
C GLY A 3 5.76 5.29 0.17
N HIS A 4 4.85 6.20 0.54
CA HIS A 4 4.32 6.32 1.90
C HIS A 4 2.80 6.32 1.89
N CYS A 5 2.19 5.60 2.82
CA CYS A 5 0.75 5.53 3.01
C CYS A 5 0.21 6.89 3.48
N PRO A 6 -0.86 7.45 2.88
CA PRO A 6 -1.40 8.74 3.31
C PRO A 6 -2.04 8.71 4.71
N LYS A 7 -2.42 7.53 5.21
CA LYS A 7 -3.05 7.39 6.53
C LYS A 7 -2.04 7.38 7.67
N CYS A 8 -0.99 6.58 7.55
CA CYS A 8 -0.02 6.38 8.63
C CYS A 8 1.38 6.94 8.32
N ARG A 9 1.61 7.42 7.08
CA ARG A 9 2.93 7.86 6.56
C ARG A 9 4.00 6.77 6.61
N ALA A 10 3.63 5.53 6.91
CA ALA A 10 4.54 4.39 6.86
C ALA A 10 4.78 3.95 5.41
N SER A 11 5.86 3.20 5.19
CA SER A 11 6.18 2.64 3.89
C SER A 11 5.08 1.69 3.40
N VAL A 12 4.86 1.71 2.10
CA VAL A 12 3.98 0.75 1.42
C VAL A 12 4.82 -0.18 0.58
N GLU A 13 4.47 -1.45 0.57
CA GLU A 13 5.19 -2.50 -0.12
C GLU A 13 4.35 -3.04 -1.28
N PRO A 14 4.94 -3.20 -2.48
CA PRO A 14 4.24 -3.77 -3.63
C PRO A 14 3.97 -5.25 -3.40
N LYS A 15 2.70 -5.63 -3.49
CA LYS A 15 2.24 -7.01 -3.45
C LYS A 15 1.52 -7.34 -4.74
N ASN A 16 1.81 -8.53 -5.25
CA ASN A 16 1.10 -9.07 -6.40
C ASN A 16 -0.15 -9.80 -5.92
N GLY A 17 -1.31 -9.24 -6.22
CA GLY A 17 -2.59 -9.89 -6.04
C GLY A 17 -3.06 -10.59 -7.31
N LYS A 18 -4.12 -11.38 -7.17
CA LYS A 18 -4.89 -11.98 -8.27
C LYS A 18 -5.22 -10.99 -9.41
N TYR A 19 -5.44 -9.72 -9.08
CA TYR A 19 -5.91 -8.69 -10.00
C TYR A 19 -4.81 -7.73 -10.49
N GLY A 20 -3.55 -7.95 -10.08
CA GLY A 20 -2.44 -7.07 -10.40
C GLY A 20 -1.61 -6.66 -9.19
N VAL A 21 -0.62 -5.80 -9.43
CA VAL A 21 0.25 -5.28 -8.38
C VAL A 21 -0.47 -4.15 -7.64
N PHE A 22 -0.52 -4.25 -6.31
CA PHE A 22 -1.07 -3.22 -5.44
C PHE A 22 -0.07 -2.89 -4.32
N LEU A 23 -0.09 -1.67 -3.82
CA LEU A 23 0.74 -1.26 -2.69
C LEU A 23 -0.03 -1.50 -1.38
N SER A 24 0.52 -2.35 -0.52
CA SER A 24 -0.03 -2.63 0.80
C SER A 24 0.78 -1.92 1.89
N CYS A 25 0.12 -1.35 2.88
CA CYS A 25 0.80 -0.77 4.03
C CYS A 25 1.47 -1.86 4.88
N VAL A 26 2.73 -1.65 5.26
CA VAL A 26 3.49 -2.59 6.10
C VAL A 26 2.95 -2.72 7.53
N ARG A 27 2.06 -1.81 7.94
CA ARG A 27 1.45 -1.78 9.28
C ARG A 27 0.11 -2.50 9.39
N TYR A 28 -0.32 -3.28 8.40
CA TYR A 28 -1.56 -4.07 8.54
C TYR A 28 -1.45 -5.07 9.71
N PRO A 29 -2.44 -5.21 10.62
CA PRO A 29 -3.81 -4.66 10.60
C PRO A 29 -4.00 -3.27 11.26
N ASP A 30 -2.97 -2.70 11.88
CA ASP A 30 -3.02 -1.37 12.52
C ASP A 30 -3.31 -0.24 11.50
N CYS A 31 -2.95 -0.46 10.23
CA CYS A 31 -3.28 0.44 9.14
C CYS A 31 -3.76 -0.31 7.89
N ASP A 32 -5.05 -0.16 7.58
CA ASP A 32 -5.72 -0.63 6.36
C ASP A 32 -5.45 0.30 5.16
N GLY A 33 -4.18 0.64 4.95
CA GLY A 33 -3.75 1.46 3.83
C GLY A 33 -3.44 0.58 2.63
N ALA A 34 -4.40 0.35 1.74
CA ALA A 34 -4.15 -0.26 0.43
C ALA A 34 -4.27 0.81 -0.66
N LEU A 35 -3.20 0.98 -1.44
CA LEU A 35 -3.15 1.88 -2.58
C LEU A 35 -3.06 1.03 -3.84
N ASN A 36 -4.07 1.10 -4.68
CA ASN A 36 -3.98 0.50 -6.00
C ASN A 36 -3.06 1.38 -6.86
N LEU A 37 -2.07 0.77 -7.49
CA LEU A 37 -1.14 1.46 -8.39
C LEU A 37 -1.77 1.69 -9.76
N ALA A 38 -3.06 2.04 -9.79
CA ALA A 38 -3.73 2.56 -10.98
C ALA A 38 -3.65 4.09 -10.87
N ALA A 39 -2.68 4.68 -11.55
CA ALA A 39 -2.68 6.10 -11.85
C ALA A 39 -3.84 6.43 -12.79
#